data_AF-A0A2E5L2J6-F1
#
_entry.id   AF-A0A2E5L2J6-F1
#
_cell.length_a   1.000
_cell.length_b   1.000
_cell.length_c   1.000
_cell.angle_alpha   90.00
_cell.angle_beta   90.00
_cell.angle_gamma   90.00
#
_symmetry.space_group_name_H-M   'P 1'
#
loop_
_entity.id
_entity.type
_entity.pdbx_description
1 polymer ?
#
loop_
_entity_poly.entity_id
_entity_poly.type
_entity_poly.pdbx_seq_one_letter_code
_entity_poly.pdbx_strand_id
1 'polypeptide(L)'
;MGDNDVDDDDDLLVSPETDWDDRDFVLAVVGHSGLAIRHASGRLQADREVVLRAVRQNGRALEFASDDLRADRKIVLAAVGKWAIALEFASDDLRDDRDVVLRAVRKWGVALKHASDRMRADREIITIAVKRNSAALKYASEDLRAEFDADDRGRRLGTGAVTLSHPNVVDKPAATK
;
A
#
# COMPACT_ATOMS: atom_id res chain seq x y z
N MET A 1 11.45 -72.22 14.58
CA MET A 1 11.37 -71.06 15.48
C MET A 1 12.54 -70.18 15.07
N GLY A 2 12.36 -69.22 14.18
CA GLY A 2 11.43 -68.10 14.27
C GLY A 2 12.35 -66.89 14.27
N ASP A 3 12.92 -66.60 13.11
CA ASP A 3 13.82 -65.48 12.90
C ASP A 3 13.03 -64.20 13.19
N ASN A 4 13.54 -63.49 14.19
CA ASN A 4 13.00 -62.29 14.74
C ASN A 4 13.59 -61.14 13.91
N ASP A 5 13.11 -61.01 12.67
CA ASP A 5 13.46 -59.90 11.80
C ASP A 5 12.70 -58.65 12.28
N VAL A 6 13.46 -57.83 13.01
CA VAL A 6 13.20 -56.41 13.17
C VAL A 6 13.63 -55.76 11.87
N ASP A 7 12.67 -55.47 10.99
CA ASP A 7 12.78 -54.43 9.97
C ASP A 7 11.38 -53.79 9.90
N ASP A 8 11.16 -52.64 10.55
CA ASP A 8 11.38 -51.31 9.98
C ASP A 8 10.49 -50.97 8.78
N ASP A 9 9.18 -51.28 8.87
CA ASP A 9 8.18 -50.62 8.01
C ASP A 9 7.13 -49.87 8.86
N ASP A 10 7.63 -48.93 9.67
CA ASP A 10 6.88 -47.74 10.11
C ASP A 10 6.70 -46.78 8.91
N ASP A 11 6.17 -47.28 7.79
CA ASP A 11 6.01 -46.55 6.52
C ASP A 11 4.56 -46.57 6.02
N LEU A 12 3.60 -46.43 6.95
CA LEU A 12 2.17 -46.31 6.64
C LEU A 12 1.57 -44.96 7.06
N LEU A 13 2.37 -43.90 7.07
CA LEU A 13 1.88 -42.51 7.20
C LEU A 13 2.52 -41.54 6.20
N VAL A 14 2.75 -41.97 4.96
CA VAL A 14 2.78 -41.02 3.83
C VAL A 14 1.35 -40.52 3.61
N SER A 15 0.96 -39.50 4.38
CA SER A 15 -0.16 -38.62 4.02
C SER A 15 0.14 -38.05 2.63
N PRO A 16 -0.84 -37.87 1.72
CA PRO A 16 -0.61 -37.36 0.36
C PRO A 16 -0.09 -35.92 0.42
N GLU A 17 1.22 -35.83 0.60
CA GLU A 17 2.22 -35.14 -0.18
C GLU A 17 1.73 -33.81 -0.77
N THR A 18 2.19 -32.75 -0.12
CA THR A 18 1.99 -31.39 -0.58
C THR A 18 2.82 -31.17 -1.85
N ASP A 19 2.25 -31.49 -3.02
CA ASP A 19 2.91 -31.28 -4.30
C ASP A 19 2.81 -29.80 -4.71
N TRP A 20 3.82 -29.03 -4.30
CA TRP A 20 3.95 -27.61 -4.62
C TRP A 20 4.40 -27.35 -6.07
N ASP A 21 4.55 -28.39 -6.88
CA ASP A 21 4.76 -28.31 -8.33
C ASP A 21 3.50 -28.58 -9.13
N ASP A 22 2.49 -29.19 -8.51
CA ASP A 22 1.16 -29.37 -9.08
C ASP A 22 0.39 -28.05 -9.10
N ARG A 23 0.03 -27.62 -10.32
CA ARG A 23 -0.61 -26.34 -10.56
C ARG A 23 -2.00 -26.27 -9.93
N ASP A 24 -2.79 -27.33 -10.00
CA ASP A 24 -4.18 -27.33 -9.55
C ASP A 24 -4.25 -27.36 -8.03
N PHE A 25 -3.36 -28.13 -7.39
CA PHE A 25 -3.14 -28.10 -5.96
C PHE A 25 -2.76 -26.69 -5.50
N VAL A 26 -1.74 -26.07 -6.10
CA VAL A 26 -1.32 -24.71 -5.73
C VAL A 26 -2.46 -23.72 -5.95
N LEU A 27 -3.21 -23.79 -7.06
CA LEU A 27 -4.37 -22.92 -7.30
C LEU A 27 -5.46 -23.07 -6.23
N ALA A 28 -5.75 -24.29 -5.79
CA ALA A 28 -6.70 -24.54 -4.72
C ALA A 28 -6.22 -23.90 -3.41
N VAL A 29 -4.97 -24.15 -3.02
CA VAL A 29 -4.41 -23.64 -1.76
C VAL A 29 -4.28 -22.12 -1.76
N VAL A 30 -3.75 -21.50 -2.83
CA VAL A 30 -3.63 -20.03 -2.90
C VAL A 30 -4.98 -19.33 -2.93
N GLY A 31 -6.04 -20.04 -3.35
CA GLY A 31 -7.42 -19.57 -3.26
C GLY A 31 -7.90 -19.36 -1.82
N HIS A 32 -7.39 -20.15 -0.87
CA HIS A 32 -7.70 -20.02 0.55
C HIS A 32 -6.64 -19.16 1.28
N SER A 33 -5.37 -19.34 0.95
CA SER A 33 -4.23 -18.65 1.56
C SER A 33 -3.27 -18.13 0.50
N GLY A 34 -3.39 -16.84 0.14
CA GLY A 34 -2.54 -16.24 -0.90
C GLY A 34 -1.04 -16.32 -0.62
N LEU A 35 -0.62 -16.43 0.65
CA LEU A 35 0.80 -16.56 1.02
C LEU A 35 1.37 -17.96 0.78
N ALA A 36 0.53 -18.95 0.49
CA ALA A 36 0.97 -20.31 0.20
C ALA A 36 1.85 -20.39 -1.06
N ILE A 37 1.75 -19.42 -1.97
CA ILE A 37 2.57 -19.34 -3.19
C ILE A 37 4.09 -19.34 -2.90
N ARG A 38 4.52 -18.97 -1.69
CA ARG A 38 5.93 -19.04 -1.27
C ARG A 38 6.52 -20.45 -1.31
N HIS A 39 5.67 -21.47 -1.25
CA HIS A 39 6.09 -22.87 -1.29
C HIS A 39 6.07 -23.44 -2.72
N ALA A 40 5.34 -22.79 -3.64
CA ALA A 40 5.27 -23.19 -5.04
C ALA A 40 6.63 -23.04 -5.71
N SER A 41 6.94 -23.89 -6.70
CA SER A 41 8.18 -23.72 -7.47
C SER A 41 8.25 -22.39 -8.21
N GLY A 42 9.48 -22.00 -8.56
CA GLY A 42 9.74 -20.81 -9.37
C GLY A 42 8.90 -20.77 -10.67
N ARG A 43 8.62 -21.94 -11.26
CA ARG A 43 7.74 -22.06 -12.43
C ARG A 43 6.32 -21.57 -12.15
N LEU A 44 5.73 -21.95 -11.02
CA LEU A 44 4.38 -21.53 -10.61
C LEU A 44 4.36 -20.12 -10.00
N GLN A 45 5.47 -19.67 -9.40
CA GLN A 45 5.68 -18.27 -9.02
C GLN A 45 5.82 -17.34 -10.23
N ALA A 46 6.14 -17.89 -11.40
CA ALA A 46 6.08 -17.23 -12.69
C ALA A 46 4.77 -17.50 -13.46
N ASP A 47 3.87 -18.34 -12.94
CA ASP A 47 2.55 -18.56 -13.53
C ASP A 47 1.64 -17.38 -13.18
N ARG A 48 1.25 -16.67 -14.23
CA ARG A 48 0.44 -15.46 -14.15
C ARG A 48 -0.90 -15.69 -13.45
N GLU A 49 -1.56 -16.82 -13.67
CA GLU A 49 -2.86 -17.12 -13.08
C GLU A 49 -2.73 -17.49 -11.61
N VAL A 50 -1.72 -18.30 -11.26
CA VAL A 50 -1.41 -18.66 -9.87
C VAL A 50 -1.11 -17.42 -9.04
N VAL A 51 -0.20 -16.57 -9.53
CA VAL A 51 0.14 -15.29 -8.86
C VAL A 51 -1.07 -14.38 -8.76
N LEU A 52 -1.85 -14.22 -9.83
CA LEU A 52 -3.03 -13.34 -9.79
C LEU A 52 -4.06 -13.83 -8.76
N ARG A 53 -4.29 -15.13 -8.67
CA ARG A 53 -5.18 -15.72 -7.67
C ARG A 53 -4.66 -15.47 -6.25
N ALA A 54 -3.37 -15.73 -6.03
CA ALA A 54 -2.70 -15.50 -4.75
C ALA A 54 -2.76 -14.03 -4.31
N VAL A 55 -2.45 -13.11 -5.23
CA VAL A 55 -2.46 -11.65 -5.02
C VAL A 55 -3.86 -11.12 -4.72
N ARG A 56 -4.89 -11.63 -5.40
CA ARG A 56 -6.29 -11.26 -5.14
C ARG A 56 -6.74 -11.70 -3.75
N GLN A 57 -6.16 -12.77 -3.22
CA GLN A 57 -6.41 -13.25 -1.87
C GLN A 57 -5.60 -12.45 -0.84
N ASN A 58 -4.29 -12.27 -1.07
CA ASN A 58 -3.41 -11.46 -0.24
C ASN A 58 -2.39 -10.72 -1.11
N GLY A 59 -2.39 -9.39 -1.09
CA GLY A 59 -1.52 -8.57 -1.94
C GLY A 59 -0.05 -8.69 -1.60
N ARG A 60 0.30 -9.18 -0.41
CA ARG A 60 1.68 -9.53 -0.06
C ARG A 60 2.20 -10.75 -0.82
N ALA A 61 1.33 -11.57 -1.42
CA ALA A 61 1.74 -12.68 -2.27
C ALA A 61 2.61 -12.24 -3.47
N LEU A 62 2.53 -10.96 -3.86
CA LEU A 62 3.39 -10.37 -4.89
C LEU A 62 4.89 -10.45 -4.55
N GLU A 63 5.25 -10.54 -3.27
CA GLU A 63 6.62 -10.74 -2.77
C GLU A 63 7.29 -12.00 -3.35
N PHE A 64 6.50 -13.05 -3.62
CA PHE A 64 6.98 -14.34 -4.12
C PHE A 64 6.79 -14.52 -5.62
N ALA A 65 6.23 -13.52 -6.30
CA ALA A 65 6.08 -13.59 -7.74
C ALA A 65 7.45 -13.37 -8.41
N SER A 66 7.63 -13.95 -9.59
CA SER A 66 8.80 -13.64 -10.43
C SER A 66 8.91 -12.14 -10.73
N ASP A 67 10.12 -11.66 -10.99
CA ASP A 67 10.37 -10.24 -11.24
C ASP A 67 9.56 -9.69 -12.43
N ASP A 68 9.36 -10.51 -13.48
CA ASP A 68 8.50 -10.17 -14.62
C ASP A 68 7.06 -9.89 -14.20
N LEU A 69 6.51 -10.67 -13.27
CA LEU A 69 5.15 -10.50 -12.77
C LEU A 69 5.04 -9.38 -11.72
N ARG A 70 6.12 -9.10 -10.99
CA ARG A 70 6.25 -7.91 -10.14
C ARG A 70 6.32 -6.61 -10.96
N ALA A 71 6.75 -6.71 -12.23
CA ALA A 71 6.69 -5.65 -13.22
C ALA A 71 5.40 -5.67 -14.08
N ASP A 72 4.53 -6.70 -13.96
CA ASP A 72 3.23 -6.72 -14.64
C ASP A 72 2.28 -5.75 -13.94
N ARG A 73 2.08 -4.59 -14.58
CA ARG A 73 1.17 -3.54 -14.15
C ARG A 73 -0.22 -4.05 -13.78
N LYS A 74 -0.79 -5.02 -14.49
CA LYS A 74 -2.14 -5.55 -14.20
C LYS A 74 -2.17 -6.33 -12.88
N ILE A 75 -1.13 -7.12 -12.60
CA ILE A 75 -1.02 -7.87 -11.34
C ILE A 75 -0.82 -6.91 -10.19
N VAL A 76 0.12 -5.96 -10.32
CA VAL A 76 0.38 -4.95 -9.28
C VAL A 76 -0.87 -4.13 -9.00
N LEU A 77 -1.59 -3.69 -10.02
CA LEU A 77 -2.84 -2.95 -9.85
C LEU A 77 -3.92 -3.76 -9.12
N ALA A 78 -4.03 -5.06 -9.39
CA ALA A 78 -4.92 -5.95 -8.65
C ALA A 78 -4.51 -6.07 -7.17
N ALA A 79 -3.20 -6.10 -6.89
CA ALA A 79 -2.62 -6.18 -5.56
C ALA A 79 -2.86 -4.91 -4.73
N VAL A 80 -2.43 -3.75 -5.24
CA VAL A 80 -2.58 -2.44 -4.56
C VAL A 80 -4.03 -2.04 -4.42
N GLY A 81 -4.88 -2.56 -5.32
CA GLY A 81 -6.32 -2.42 -5.26
C GLY A 81 -6.92 -3.02 -3.99
N LYS A 82 -6.26 -3.91 -3.26
CA LYS A 82 -6.74 -4.43 -1.97
C LYS A 82 -5.78 -4.18 -0.80
N TRP A 83 -4.49 -4.01 -1.06
CA TRP A 83 -3.48 -3.97 -0.01
C TRP A 83 -2.43 -2.90 -0.28
N ALA A 84 -2.30 -1.93 0.63
CA ALA A 84 -1.31 -0.86 0.51
C ALA A 84 0.14 -1.39 0.41
N ILE A 85 0.42 -2.48 1.13
CA ILE A 85 1.74 -3.11 1.20
C ILE A 85 2.20 -3.67 -0.15
N ALA A 86 1.27 -3.99 -1.06
CA ALA A 86 1.63 -4.60 -2.33
C ALA A 86 2.54 -3.72 -3.21
N LEU A 87 2.45 -2.39 -3.05
CA LEU A 87 3.33 -1.48 -3.79
C LEU A 87 4.80 -1.65 -3.43
N GLU A 88 5.11 -2.13 -2.22
CA GLU A 88 6.49 -2.44 -1.77
C GLU A 88 7.15 -3.51 -2.63
N PHE A 89 6.35 -4.48 -3.07
CA PHE A 89 6.83 -5.64 -3.83
C PHE A 89 6.71 -5.44 -5.33
N ALA A 90 6.20 -4.30 -5.82
CA ALA A 90 6.24 -3.98 -7.23
C ALA A 90 7.68 -3.71 -7.70
N SER A 91 7.93 -3.80 -9.01
CA SER A 91 9.21 -3.34 -9.56
C SER A 91 9.43 -1.85 -9.31
N ASP A 92 10.69 -1.41 -9.30
CA ASP A 92 11.03 -0.01 -9.09
C ASP A 92 10.39 0.90 -10.16
N ASP A 93 10.31 0.43 -11.40
CA ASP A 93 9.61 1.12 -12.49
C ASP A 93 8.14 1.39 -12.15
N LEU A 94 7.43 0.41 -11.58
CA LEU A 94 6.02 0.57 -11.18
C LEU A 94 5.85 1.36 -9.88
N ARG A 95 6.88 1.43 -9.05
CA ARG A 95 6.94 2.31 -7.87
C ARG A 95 7.21 3.77 -8.26
N ASP A 96 7.81 4.01 -9.43
CA ASP A 96 7.91 5.34 -10.06
C ASP A 96 6.77 5.64 -11.06
N ASP A 97 5.96 4.64 -11.42
CA ASP A 97 4.78 4.82 -12.28
C ASP A 97 3.69 5.61 -11.54
N ARG A 98 3.50 6.85 -12.02
CA ARG A 98 2.54 7.79 -11.47
C ARG A 98 1.11 7.24 -11.37
N ASP A 99 0.64 6.52 -12.38
CA ASP A 99 -0.73 5.99 -12.40
C ASP A 99 -0.92 4.86 -11.37
N VAL A 100 0.09 4.01 -11.24
CA VAL A 100 0.09 2.90 -10.26
C VAL A 100 0.12 3.47 -8.85
N VAL A 101 1.04 4.39 -8.57
CA VAL A 101 1.15 5.05 -7.26
C VAL A 101 -0.13 5.82 -6.93
N LEU A 102 -0.68 6.60 -7.87
CA LEU A 102 -1.94 7.33 -7.63
C LEU A 102 -3.10 6.39 -7.30
N ARG A 103 -3.23 5.25 -7.98
CA ARG A 103 -4.27 4.26 -7.66
C ARG A 103 -4.07 3.69 -6.26
N ALA A 104 -2.83 3.35 -5.89
CA ALA A 104 -2.52 2.84 -4.56
C ALA A 104 -2.82 3.88 -3.47
N VAL A 105 -2.35 5.12 -3.65
CA VAL A 105 -2.48 6.24 -2.70
C VAL A 105 -3.93 6.69 -2.52
N ARG A 106 -4.72 6.75 -3.61
CA ARG A 106 -6.15 7.08 -3.54
C ARG A 106 -6.92 6.14 -2.64
N LYS A 107 -6.55 4.85 -2.64
CA LYS A 107 -7.17 3.86 -1.77
C LYS A 107 -6.55 3.87 -0.37
N TRP A 108 -5.23 3.93 -0.31
CA TRP A 108 -4.43 3.82 0.90
C TRP A 108 -3.38 4.94 0.94
N GLY A 109 -3.64 6.04 1.66
CA GLY A 109 -2.67 7.14 1.75
C GLY A 109 -1.27 6.69 2.22
N VAL A 110 -1.20 5.66 3.07
CA VAL A 110 0.07 5.07 3.55
C VAL A 110 0.88 4.33 2.50
N ALA A 111 0.30 4.00 1.33
CA ALA A 111 1.04 3.40 0.22
C ALA A 111 2.15 4.33 -0.30
N LEU A 112 2.02 5.64 -0.07
CA LEU A 112 3.04 6.63 -0.44
C LEU A 112 4.44 6.29 0.10
N LYS A 113 4.53 5.61 1.26
CA LYS A 113 5.81 5.20 1.86
C LYS A 113 6.65 4.29 0.97
N HIS A 114 6.00 3.59 0.05
CA HIS A 114 6.59 2.58 -0.82
C HIS A 114 6.83 3.08 -2.24
N ALA A 115 6.34 4.27 -2.58
CA ALA A 115 6.60 4.91 -3.86
C ALA A 115 8.06 5.39 -3.96
N SER A 116 8.52 5.65 -5.18
CA SER A 116 9.83 6.26 -5.42
C SER A 116 9.96 7.64 -4.76
N ASP A 117 11.19 8.08 -4.52
CA ASP A 117 11.47 9.42 -3.96
C ASP A 117 10.85 10.54 -4.81
N ARG A 118 10.90 10.37 -6.12
CA ARG A 118 10.29 11.28 -7.09
C ARG A 118 8.78 11.36 -6.91
N MET A 119 8.09 10.25 -6.72
CA MET A 119 6.64 10.23 -6.45
C MET A 119 6.31 10.78 -5.05
N ARG A 120 7.19 10.58 -4.07
CA ARG A 120 7.09 11.17 -2.73
C ARG A 120 7.38 12.67 -2.69
N ALA A 121 7.90 13.25 -3.78
CA ALA A 121 8.07 14.68 -3.98
C ALA A 121 7.00 15.29 -4.91
N ASP A 122 6.06 14.49 -5.43
CA ASP A 122 4.96 14.99 -6.25
C ASP A 122 3.86 15.60 -5.35
N ARG A 123 3.69 16.91 -5.45
CA ARG A 123 2.70 17.68 -4.67
C ARG A 123 1.28 17.16 -4.84
N GLU A 124 0.88 16.75 -6.04
CA GLU A 124 -0.47 16.24 -6.30
C GLU A 124 -0.67 14.90 -5.61
N ILE A 125 0.30 13.98 -5.74
CA ILE A 125 0.25 12.67 -5.10
C ILE A 125 0.17 12.82 -3.59
N ILE A 126 1.02 13.66 -2.99
CA ILE A 126 1.02 13.92 -1.54
C ILE A 126 -0.31 14.53 -1.10
N THR A 127 -0.83 15.51 -1.83
CA THR A 127 -2.12 16.13 -1.50
C THR A 127 -3.24 15.10 -1.46
N ILE A 128 -3.27 14.16 -2.42
CA ILE A 128 -4.23 13.06 -2.44
C ILE A 128 -3.98 12.10 -1.27
N ALA A 129 -2.72 11.76 -0.99
CA ALA A 129 -2.34 10.86 0.11
C ALA A 129 -2.79 11.40 1.47
N VAL A 130 -2.51 12.67 1.73
CA VAL A 130 -2.81 13.37 2.98
C VAL A 130 -4.31 13.56 3.16
N LYS A 131 -5.03 13.90 2.08
CA LYS A 131 -6.51 13.94 2.11
C LYS A 131 -7.11 12.58 2.48
N ARG A 132 -6.47 11.48 2.09
CA ARG A 132 -6.95 10.13 2.42
C ARG A 132 -6.53 9.67 3.81
N ASN A 133 -5.31 9.96 4.22
CA ASN A 133 -4.76 9.67 5.52
C ASN A 133 -3.71 10.73 5.86
N SER A 134 -3.99 11.60 6.84
CA SER A 134 -3.08 12.67 7.24
C SER A 134 -1.71 12.16 7.69
N ALA A 135 -1.64 10.93 8.24
CA ALA A 135 -0.37 10.29 8.60
C ALA A 135 0.50 9.94 7.38
N ALA A 136 0.00 10.06 6.15
CA ALA A 136 0.80 9.92 4.94
C ALA A 136 1.80 11.07 4.75
N LEU A 137 1.55 12.24 5.35
CA LEU A 137 2.42 13.42 5.22
C LEU A 137 3.85 13.14 5.71
N LYS A 138 4.02 12.26 6.69
CA LYS A 138 5.36 11.87 7.19
C LYS A 138 6.23 11.16 6.14
N TYR A 139 5.63 10.67 5.05
CA TYR A 139 6.33 9.99 3.96
C TYR A 139 6.61 10.90 2.75
N ALA A 140 6.06 12.11 2.74
CA ALA A 140 6.40 13.14 1.77
C ALA A 140 7.88 13.53 1.87
N SER A 141 8.44 14.10 0.80
CA SER A 141 9.73 14.78 0.84
C SER A 141 9.76 15.86 1.93
N GLU A 142 10.93 16.11 2.52
CA GLU A 142 11.08 17.07 3.62
C GLU A 142 10.55 18.47 3.27
N ASP A 143 10.83 18.93 2.05
CA ASP A 143 10.40 20.24 1.54
C ASP A 143 8.86 20.41 1.61
N LEU A 144 8.13 19.39 1.15
CA LEU A 144 6.67 19.40 1.13
C LEU A 144 6.08 19.20 2.53
N ARG A 145 6.72 18.39 3.38
CA ARG A 145 6.31 18.26 4.78
C ARG A 145 6.41 19.61 5.50
N ALA A 146 7.49 20.36 5.26
CA ALA A 146 7.67 21.70 5.82
C ALA A 146 6.62 22.71 5.29
N GLU A 147 6.27 22.64 4.00
CA GLU A 147 5.21 23.48 3.41
C GLU A 147 3.85 23.23 4.09
N PHE A 148 3.44 21.96 4.24
CA PHE A 148 2.17 21.61 4.88
C PHE A 148 2.13 21.97 6.38
N ASP A 149 3.24 21.81 7.11
CA ASP A 149 3.33 22.21 8.52
C ASP A 149 3.33 23.74 8.71
N ALA A 150 3.79 24.51 7.72
CA ALA A 150 3.69 25.96 7.71
C ALA A 150 2.25 26.42 7.42
N ASP A 151 1.55 25.73 6.51
CA ASP A 151 0.18 26.05 6.09
C ASP A 151 -0.85 25.75 7.20
N ASP A 152 -0.65 24.67 7.99
CA ASP A 152 -1.49 24.37 9.16
C ASP A 152 -1.30 25.38 10.30
N ARG A 153 -0.07 25.88 10.48
CA ARG A 153 0.24 27.00 11.39
C ARG A 153 -0.36 28.33 10.91
N GLY A 154 -0.40 28.55 9.60
CA GLY A 154 -1.04 29.72 8.98
C GLY A 154 -2.56 29.76 9.16
N ARG A 155 -3.25 28.61 9.05
CA ARG A 155 -4.69 28.52 9.35
C ARG A 155 -5.02 28.74 10.82
N ARG A 156 -4.14 28.33 11.74
CA ARG A 156 -4.34 28.49 13.19
C ARG A 156 -4.03 29.90 13.71
N LEU A 157 -3.30 30.72 12.94
CA LEU A 157 -3.02 32.13 13.23
C LEU A 157 -3.90 33.11 12.44
N GLY A 158 -4.89 32.60 11.70
CA GLY A 158 -5.90 33.37 10.96
C GLY A 158 -7.05 33.95 11.80
N THR A 159 -6.86 34.20 13.10
CA THR A 159 -7.72 35.11 13.90
C THR A 159 -6.89 36.32 14.32
N GLY A 160 -6.37 37.06 13.34
CA GLY A 160 -5.65 38.30 13.54
C GLY A 160 -6.42 39.46 12.91
N ALA A 161 -7.25 40.12 13.73
CA ALA A 161 -7.54 41.55 13.69
C ALA A 161 -7.55 42.26 12.31
N VAL A 162 -8.74 42.48 11.76
CA VAL A 162 -8.99 43.66 10.92
C VAL A 162 -9.37 44.80 11.86
N THR A 163 -8.39 45.59 12.26
CA THR A 163 -8.60 46.88 12.91
C THR A 163 -9.20 47.85 11.88
N LEU A 164 -10.51 48.06 11.92
CA LEU A 164 -11.12 49.27 11.39
C LEU A 164 -11.31 50.26 12.55
N SER A 165 -10.20 50.92 12.91
CA SER A 165 -10.22 52.19 13.63
C SER A 165 -11.10 53.18 12.89
N HIS A 166 -12.29 53.45 13.43
CA HIS A 166 -13.02 54.68 13.14
C HIS A 166 -12.83 55.62 14.33
N PRO A 167 -12.21 56.79 14.16
CA PRO A 167 -12.21 57.80 15.19
C PRO A 167 -13.58 58.48 15.17
N ASN A 168 -14.46 58.16 16.13
CA ASN A 168 -15.69 58.93 16.32
C ASN A 168 -15.48 59.90 17.48
N VAL A 169 -15.08 61.11 17.11
CA VAL A 169 -15.00 62.28 17.99
C VAL A 169 -16.43 62.76 18.26
N VAL A 170 -16.83 62.59 19.52
CA VAL A 170 -17.69 63.44 20.35
C VAL A 170 -18.30 64.67 19.64
N ASP A 171 -19.63 64.76 19.57
CA ASP A 171 -20.35 65.83 20.28
C ASP A 171 -21.89 65.70 20.26
N LYS A 172 -22.47 65.80 21.46
CA LYS A 172 -23.86 66.22 21.73
C LYS A 172 -23.82 67.76 21.79
N PRO A 173 -24.89 68.51 21.42
CA PRO A 173 -25.90 68.79 22.44
C PRO A 173 -27.35 69.11 21.98
N ALA A 174 -28.26 68.86 22.93
CA ALA A 174 -29.42 69.64 23.37
C ALA A 174 -30.49 70.23 22.39
N ALA A 175 -31.73 69.75 22.63
CA ALA A 175 -32.96 70.50 22.96
C ALA A 175 -33.70 71.39 21.93
N THR A 176 -35.04 71.38 22.11
CA THR A 176 -36.08 72.34 21.68
C THR A 176 -36.64 72.04 20.27
N LYS A 177 -37.95 71.82 20.06
CA LYS A 177 -39.14 72.45 20.64
C LYS A 177 -40.35 71.49 20.53
#